data_AF-A0A7U9SYC4-F1
#
_entry.id   AF-A0A7U9SYC4-F1
#
_cell.length_a   1.000
_cell.length_b   1.000
_cell.length_c   1.000
_cell.angle_alpha   90.00
_cell.angle_beta   90.00
_cell.angle_gamma   90.00
#
_symmetry.space_group_name_H-M   'P 1'
#
loop_
_entity.id
_entity.type
_entity.pdbx_description
1 polymer ?
#
loop_
_entity_poly.entity_id
_entity_poly.type
_entity_poly.pdbx_seq_one_letter_code
_entity_poly.pdbx_strand_id
1 'polypeptide(L)'
;MRGNDVLQASPDIMVTDSLTGNILVKMLSSFNTGGSFEATGFGYGPGIGEGYEQLVMIVSRASGAPVIANAIRYAGQLVRGKVFEVVKAEFAAAKKAGFKEILDALKASQKPAAAEEEVKEPPKEIVTAQIAGIEVMDLEDAVKALWKINIYAESGMGCTGPIVRVSDANLAKAEEELKKAGYVS
;
A
#
# COMPACT_ATOMS: atom_id res chain seq x y z
N MET A 1 2.60 -11.81 -16.84
CA MET A 1 4.04 -12.15 -16.85
C MET A 1 4.25 -13.43 -16.06
N ARG A 2 5.19 -14.31 -16.43
CA ARG A 2 5.49 -15.55 -15.69
C ARG A 2 6.56 -15.27 -14.63
N GLY A 3 6.58 -16.07 -13.56
CA GLY A 3 7.58 -15.92 -12.48
C GLY A 3 9.03 -16.03 -12.98
N ASN A 4 9.29 -16.90 -13.96
CA ASN A 4 10.62 -17.05 -14.55
C ASN A 4 11.09 -15.80 -15.29
N ASP A 5 10.18 -15.01 -15.87
CA ASP A 5 10.53 -13.78 -16.59
C ASP A 5 11.12 -12.73 -15.63
N VAL A 6 10.67 -12.73 -14.36
CA VAL A 6 11.22 -11.87 -13.31
C VAL A 6 12.66 -12.26 -12.97
N LEU A 7 12.90 -13.57 -12.83
CA LEU A 7 14.21 -14.11 -12.48
C LEU A 7 15.22 -13.97 -13.62
N GLN A 8 14.74 -14.00 -14.86
CA GLN A 8 15.55 -13.77 -16.06
C GLN A 8 15.81 -12.28 -16.32
N ALA A 9 15.26 -11.38 -15.50
CA ALA A 9 15.32 -9.93 -15.71
C ALA A 9 14.80 -9.51 -17.10
N SER A 10 13.74 -10.17 -17.58
CA SER A 10 13.13 -9.87 -18.87
C SER A 10 12.49 -8.46 -18.93
N PRO A 11 11.83 -7.94 -17.87
CA PRO A 11 11.32 -6.57 -17.86
C PRO A 11 12.26 -5.59 -17.15
N ASP A 12 12.30 -4.35 -17.64
CA ASP A 12 12.92 -3.23 -16.91
C ASP A 12 12.03 -2.73 -15.75
N ILE A 13 10.71 -2.80 -15.91
CA ILE A 13 9.72 -2.35 -14.92
C ILE A 13 8.69 -3.46 -14.71
N MET A 14 8.50 -3.84 -13.44
CA MET A 14 7.45 -4.76 -13.00
C MET A 14 6.36 -3.99 -12.27
N VAL A 15 5.11 -4.14 -12.72
CA VAL A 15 3.93 -3.61 -12.02
C VAL A 15 3.22 -4.75 -11.30
N THR A 16 2.96 -4.59 -10.02
CA THR A 16 2.27 -5.57 -9.17
C THR A 16 1.30 -4.86 -8.23
N ASP A 17 0.37 -5.60 -7.64
CA ASP A 17 -0.33 -5.16 -6.44
C ASP A 17 0.64 -5.03 -5.24
N SER A 18 0.13 -4.43 -4.16
CA SER A 18 0.88 -4.09 -2.95
C SER A 18 1.46 -5.33 -2.24
N LEU A 19 0.67 -6.39 -2.13
CA LEU A 19 1.04 -7.63 -1.44
C LEU A 19 2.08 -8.40 -2.24
N THR A 20 1.84 -8.62 -3.53
CA THR A 20 2.77 -9.33 -4.42
C THR A 20 4.11 -8.60 -4.48
N GLY A 21 4.10 -7.27 -4.59
CA GLY A 21 5.32 -6.46 -4.60
C GLY A 21 6.12 -6.60 -3.30
N ASN A 22 5.45 -6.59 -2.14
CA ASN A 22 6.08 -6.79 -0.85
C ASN A 22 6.80 -8.15 -0.75
N ILE A 23 6.11 -9.22 -1.18
CA ILE A 23 6.66 -10.57 -1.17
C ILE A 23 7.89 -10.66 -2.07
N LEU A 24 7.81 -10.12 -3.30
CA LEU A 24 8.92 -10.14 -4.26
C LEU A 24 10.15 -9.41 -3.70
N VAL A 25 9.98 -8.20 -3.19
CA VAL A 25 11.10 -7.41 -2.63
C VAL A 25 11.75 -8.15 -1.47
N LYS A 26 10.97 -8.68 -0.53
CA LYS A 26 11.53 -9.41 0.63
C LYS A 26 12.20 -10.71 0.21
N MET A 27 11.56 -11.52 -0.63
CA MET A 27 12.15 -12.77 -1.09
C MET A 27 13.46 -12.54 -1.83
N LEU A 28 13.50 -11.61 -2.79
CA LEU A 28 14.68 -11.38 -3.62
C LEU A 28 15.83 -10.71 -2.85
N SER A 29 15.52 -9.80 -1.92
CA SER A 29 16.53 -9.10 -1.12
C SER A 29 17.14 -9.95 0.00
N SER A 30 16.43 -11.00 0.45
CA SER A 30 16.85 -11.84 1.58
C SER A 30 17.02 -13.33 1.23
N PHE A 31 16.93 -13.70 -0.05
CA PHE A 31 17.02 -15.10 -0.49
C PHE A 31 18.31 -15.79 -0.01
N ASN A 32 19.45 -15.08 -0.08
CA ASN A 32 20.76 -15.61 0.33
C ASN A 32 21.00 -15.58 1.85
N THR A 33 20.06 -15.07 2.64
CA THR A 33 20.22 -14.87 4.10
C THR A 33 19.23 -15.67 4.93
N GLY A 34 18.40 -16.49 4.27
CA GLY A 34 17.34 -17.27 4.94
C GLY A 34 16.17 -16.42 5.42
N GLY A 35 15.96 -15.22 4.86
CA GLY A 35 14.78 -14.39 5.14
C GLY A 35 14.92 -13.40 6.31
N SER A 36 16.00 -13.50 7.10
CA SER A 36 16.17 -12.70 8.32
C SER A 36 16.78 -11.31 8.08
N PHE A 37 17.40 -11.11 6.92
CA PHE A 37 18.22 -9.93 6.64
C PHE A 37 18.23 -9.59 5.15
N GLU A 38 17.97 -8.34 4.78
CA GLU A 38 18.04 -7.91 3.38
C GLU A 38 19.51 -7.59 3.05
N ALA A 39 20.14 -8.41 2.21
CA ALA A 39 21.55 -8.27 1.84
C ALA A 39 21.74 -7.57 0.48
N THR A 40 20.73 -7.58 -0.38
CA THR A 40 20.78 -7.05 -1.74
C THR A 40 19.57 -6.17 -2.05
N GLY A 41 19.74 -5.20 -2.95
CA GLY A 41 18.68 -4.27 -3.35
C GLY A 41 18.93 -2.82 -2.93
N PHE A 42 17.88 -2.00 -3.06
CA PHE A 42 17.90 -0.54 -2.90
C PHE A 42 16.84 -0.03 -1.91
N GLY A 43 16.40 -0.89 -0.99
CA GLY A 43 15.25 -0.63 -0.12
C GLY A 43 13.92 -0.72 -0.87
N TYR A 44 12.87 -0.16 -0.29
CA TYR A 44 11.51 -0.18 -0.87
C TYR A 44 11.32 0.91 -1.95
N GLY A 45 12.32 1.78 -2.12
CA GLY A 45 12.25 2.89 -3.05
C GLY A 45 11.39 4.07 -2.55
N PRO A 46 11.19 5.08 -3.40
CA PRO A 46 10.38 6.24 -3.09
C PRO A 46 8.88 5.97 -3.21
N GLY A 47 8.09 6.61 -2.34
CA GLY A 47 6.68 6.84 -2.64
C GLY A 47 6.53 7.91 -3.73
N ILE A 48 6.07 7.53 -4.92
CA ILE A 48 5.82 8.45 -6.04
C ILE A 48 4.32 8.49 -6.31
N GLY A 49 3.75 9.69 -6.22
CA GLY A 49 2.33 9.93 -6.45
C GLY A 49 2.09 11.33 -6.97
N GLU A 50 0.90 11.55 -7.53
CA GLU A 50 0.49 12.89 -7.94
C GLU A 50 0.37 13.81 -6.71
N GLY A 51 0.97 15.00 -6.80
CA GLY A 51 0.95 15.98 -5.71
C GLY A 51 1.96 15.73 -4.58
N TYR A 52 2.80 14.69 -4.70
CA TYR A 52 3.84 14.43 -3.71
C TYR A 52 5.02 15.38 -3.95
N GLU A 53 5.47 16.05 -2.88
CA GLU A 53 6.60 17.00 -2.94
C GLU A 53 7.79 16.55 -2.09
N GLN A 54 7.59 15.53 -1.24
CA GLN A 54 8.61 15.02 -0.33
C GLN A 54 9.12 13.67 -0.81
N LEU A 55 10.44 13.57 -0.95
CA LEU A 55 11.10 12.31 -1.28
C LEU A 55 11.26 11.47 -0.01
N VAL A 56 10.38 10.48 0.15
CA VAL A 56 10.42 9.55 1.28
C VAL A 56 10.96 8.20 0.80
N MET A 57 12.11 7.79 1.31
CA MET A 57 12.73 6.50 1.05
C MET A 57 12.55 5.59 2.26
N ILE A 58 12.02 4.39 2.04
CA ILE A 58 11.73 3.45 3.13
C ILE A 58 12.74 2.29 3.12
N VAL A 59 13.25 1.95 4.31
CA VAL A 59 14.06 0.76 4.57
C VAL A 59 13.47 -0.01 5.75
N SER A 60 13.69 -1.31 5.77
CA SER A 60 13.29 -2.18 6.86
C SER A 60 14.34 -2.14 7.99
N ARG A 61 13.92 -2.51 9.21
CA ARG A 61 14.87 -2.82 10.29
C ARG A 61 15.81 -3.98 9.93
N ALA A 62 15.36 -4.88 9.05
CA ALA A 62 16.15 -5.98 8.54
C ALA A 62 17.08 -5.57 7.40
N SER A 63 17.05 -4.31 6.94
CA SER A 63 17.88 -3.86 5.84
C SER A 63 19.35 -3.76 6.25
N GLY A 64 20.20 -4.50 5.54
CA GLY A 64 21.63 -4.48 5.75
C GLY A 64 22.31 -3.19 5.31
N ALA A 65 23.52 -2.96 5.80
CA ALA A 65 24.35 -1.84 5.39
C ALA A 65 24.48 -1.69 3.86
N PRO A 66 24.62 -2.76 3.05
CA PRO A 66 24.65 -2.64 1.59
C PRO A 66 23.34 -2.10 1.00
N VAL A 67 22.19 -2.56 1.51
CA VAL A 67 20.85 -2.11 1.05
C VAL A 67 20.63 -0.66 1.42
N ILE A 68 20.99 -0.26 2.64
CA ILE A 68 20.89 1.13 3.11
C ILE A 68 21.78 2.05 2.26
N ALA A 69 23.03 1.66 1.99
CA ALA A 69 23.94 2.44 1.16
C ALA A 69 23.39 2.63 -0.27
N ASN A 70 22.83 1.56 -0.85
CA ASN A 70 22.17 1.62 -2.15
C ASN A 70 20.92 2.50 -2.13
N ALA A 71 20.09 2.43 -1.09
CA ALA A 71 18.91 3.29 -0.95
C ALA A 71 19.29 4.77 -0.89
N ILE A 72 20.34 5.13 -0.14
CA ILE A 72 20.87 6.50 -0.07
C ILE A 72 21.39 6.95 -1.44
N ARG A 73 22.14 6.09 -2.14
CA ARG A 73 22.64 6.37 -3.49
C ARG A 73 21.48 6.63 -4.47
N TYR A 74 20.44 5.79 -4.41
CA TYR A 74 19.28 5.94 -5.26
C TYR A 74 18.51 7.22 -4.94
N ALA A 75 18.35 7.58 -3.67
CA ALA A 75 17.79 8.87 -3.26
C ALA A 75 18.56 10.04 -3.89
N GLY A 76 19.89 9.99 -3.87
CA GLY A 76 20.74 11.00 -4.52
C GLY A 76 20.54 11.09 -6.03
N GLN A 77 20.32 9.94 -6.70
CA GLN A 77 19.99 9.91 -8.14
C GLN A 77 18.63 10.54 -8.42
N LEU A 78 17.61 10.26 -7.59
CA LEU A 78 16.26 10.83 -7.74
C LEU A 78 16.25 12.35 -7.57
N VAL A 79 16.99 12.87 -6.58
CA VAL A 79 17.14 14.32 -6.37
C VAL A 79 17.84 14.96 -7.56
N ARG A 80 18.96 14.38 -8.03
CA ARG A 80 19.70 14.90 -9.18
C ARG A 80 18.89 14.86 -10.47
N GLY A 81 18.10 13.80 -10.66
CA GLY A 81 17.19 13.64 -11.78
C GLY A 81 15.91 14.46 -11.66
N LYS A 82 15.76 15.24 -10.58
CA LYS A 82 14.59 16.09 -10.32
C LYS A 82 13.28 15.33 -10.47
N VAL A 83 13.18 14.18 -9.81
CA VAL A 83 12.08 13.22 -9.99
C VAL A 83 10.68 13.87 -9.95
N PHE A 84 10.43 14.86 -9.08
CA PHE A 84 9.12 15.51 -9.00
C PHE A 84 8.79 16.42 -10.19
N GLU A 85 9.79 17.01 -10.86
CA GLU A 85 9.55 17.72 -12.13
C GLU A 85 9.13 16.74 -13.23
N VAL A 86 9.80 15.59 -13.29
CA VAL A 86 9.48 14.50 -14.24
C VAL A 86 8.07 13.96 -13.97
N VAL A 87 7.75 13.64 -12.72
CA VAL A 87 6.44 13.13 -12.30
C VAL A 87 5.33 14.11 -12.69
N LYS A 88 5.50 15.41 -12.41
CA LYS A 88 4.51 16.44 -12.80
C LYS A 88 4.28 16.46 -14.31
N ALA A 89 5.35 16.34 -15.12
CA ALA A 89 5.24 16.29 -16.57
C ALA A 89 4.53 15.01 -17.07
N GLU A 90 4.89 13.85 -16.53
CA GLU A 90 4.28 12.56 -16.89
C GLU A 90 2.79 12.50 -16.52
N PHE A 91 2.39 12.97 -15.34
CA PHE A 91 0.98 13.04 -14.96
C PHE A 91 0.19 14.01 -15.84
N ALA A 92 0.77 15.15 -16.21
CA ALA A 92 0.13 16.08 -17.15
C ALA A 92 -0.08 15.44 -18.53
N ALA A 93 0.92 14.69 -19.03
CA ALA A 93 0.82 13.95 -20.28
C ALA A 93 -0.24 12.84 -20.21
N ALA A 94 -0.25 12.05 -19.13
CA ALA A 94 -1.24 11.00 -18.90
C ALA A 94 -2.67 11.57 -18.82
N LYS A 95 -2.87 12.67 -18.09
CA LYS A 95 -4.17 13.36 -18.02
C LYS A 95 -4.64 13.84 -19.39
N LYS A 96 -3.74 14.40 -20.20
CA LYS A 96 -4.05 14.80 -21.58
C LYS A 96 -4.41 13.60 -22.46
N ALA A 97 -3.86 12.41 -22.18
CA ALA A 97 -4.14 11.17 -22.89
C ALA A 97 -5.43 10.46 -22.44
N GLY A 98 -6.21 11.05 -21.52
CA GLY A 98 -7.48 10.48 -21.08
C GLY A 98 -7.38 9.58 -19.84
N PHE A 99 -6.31 9.73 -19.04
CA PHE A 99 -6.10 8.90 -17.84
C PHE A 99 -7.28 8.96 -16.86
N LYS A 100 -7.90 10.14 -16.70
CA LYS A 100 -9.00 10.32 -15.75
C LYS A 100 -10.25 9.56 -16.20
N GLU A 101 -10.57 9.63 -17.47
CA GLU A 101 -11.70 8.97 -18.09
C GLU A 101 -11.59 7.45 -18.00
N ILE A 102 -10.38 6.91 -18.17
CA ILE A 102 -10.10 5.48 -18.00
C ILE A 102 -10.34 5.05 -16.55
N LEU A 103 -9.87 5.83 -15.57
CA LEU A 103 -10.08 5.53 -14.15
C LEU A 103 -11.56 5.60 -13.76
N ASP A 104 -12.27 6.63 -14.23
CA ASP A 104 -13.69 6.80 -13.94
C ASP A 104 -14.53 5.67 -14.57
N ALA A 105 -14.19 5.24 -15.79
CA ALA A 105 -14.82 4.09 -16.44
C ALA A 105 -14.55 2.77 -15.68
N LEU A 106 -13.33 2.56 -15.22
CA LEU A 106 -12.97 1.40 -14.39
C LEU A 106 -13.76 1.39 -13.07
N LYS A 107 -13.81 2.52 -12.36
CA LYS A 107 -14.60 2.65 -11.12
C LYS A 107 -16.09 2.39 -11.34
N ALA A 108 -16.66 2.92 -12.42
CA ALA A 108 -18.06 2.69 -12.77
C ALA A 108 -18.35 1.22 -13.18
N SER A 109 -17.35 0.50 -13.71
CA SER A 109 -17.47 -0.91 -14.08
C SER A 109 -17.30 -1.87 -12.90
N GLN A 110 -16.67 -1.42 -11.82
CA GLN A 110 -16.65 -2.14 -10.55
C GLN A 110 -18.05 -2.03 -9.92
N LYS A 111 -18.54 -3.15 -9.40
CA LYS A 111 -19.87 -3.26 -8.78
C LYS A 111 -20.05 -2.07 -7.83
N PRO A 112 -21.13 -1.27 -7.95
CA PRO A 112 -21.25 -0.05 -7.16
C PRO A 112 -21.08 -0.40 -5.68
N ALA A 113 -20.02 0.12 -5.08
CA ALA A 113 -19.96 0.28 -3.64
C ALA A 113 -21.26 0.97 -3.26
N ALA A 114 -22.03 0.34 -2.36
CA ALA A 114 -23.30 0.88 -1.90
C ALA A 114 -23.10 2.36 -1.57
N ALA A 115 -23.97 3.21 -2.14
CA ALA A 115 -23.89 4.66 -2.13
C ALA A 115 -23.17 5.22 -0.90
N GLU A 116 -22.31 6.21 -1.12
CA GLU A 116 -21.69 7.04 -0.08
C GLU A 116 -22.80 7.65 0.80
N GLU A 117 -23.28 6.88 1.76
CA GLU A 117 -23.96 7.41 2.92
C GLU A 117 -22.89 8.16 3.72
N GLU A 118 -23.22 9.36 4.13
CA GLU A 118 -22.39 10.19 5.00
C GLU A 118 -22.33 9.50 6.38
N VAL A 119 -21.42 8.54 6.53
CA VAL A 119 -21.27 7.77 7.76
C VAL A 119 -20.58 8.66 8.79
N LYS A 120 -21.33 9.08 9.82
CA LYS A 120 -20.77 9.85 10.93
C LYS A 120 -19.81 9.00 11.75
N GLU A 121 -18.66 9.58 12.05
CA GLU A 121 -17.66 8.99 12.95
C GLU A 121 -18.30 8.74 14.34
N PRO A 122 -18.28 7.50 14.85
CA PRO A 122 -18.77 7.17 16.19
C PRO A 122 -17.97 7.88 17.28
N PRO A 123 -18.47 7.96 18.52
CA PRO A 123 -17.70 8.46 19.65
C PRO A 123 -16.34 7.75 19.76
N LYS A 124 -15.27 8.53 19.91
CA LYS A 124 -13.91 8.03 19.94
C LYS A 124 -13.69 7.03 21.08
N GLU A 125 -13.20 5.85 20.74
CA GLU A 125 -12.81 4.78 21.68
C GLU A 125 -11.31 4.52 21.60
N ILE A 126 -10.75 3.92 22.66
CA ILE A 126 -9.35 3.49 22.65
C ILE A 126 -9.24 2.22 21.81
N VAL A 127 -8.52 2.31 20.69
CA VAL A 127 -8.29 1.18 19.78
C VAL A 127 -7.07 0.36 20.23
N THR A 128 -7.32 -0.75 20.88
CA THR A 128 -6.28 -1.66 21.45
C THR A 128 -6.06 -2.90 20.59
N ALA A 129 -7.07 -3.35 19.85
CA ALA A 129 -7.01 -4.52 18.98
C ALA A 129 -6.68 -4.13 17.53
N GLN A 130 -6.18 -5.10 16.74
CA GLN A 130 -5.81 -4.91 15.34
C GLN A 130 -6.34 -6.07 14.51
N ILE A 131 -7.09 -5.74 13.45
CA ILE A 131 -7.57 -6.68 12.45
C ILE A 131 -6.68 -6.52 11.22
N ALA A 132 -5.95 -7.58 10.86
CA ALA A 132 -5.05 -7.62 9.71
C ALA A 132 -5.69 -8.34 8.53
N GLY A 133 -5.08 -8.21 7.34
CA GLY A 133 -5.54 -8.91 6.13
C GLY A 133 -6.52 -8.11 5.28
N ILE A 134 -6.60 -6.79 5.53
CA ILE A 134 -7.39 -5.85 4.73
C ILE A 134 -6.48 -5.33 3.60
N GLU A 135 -7.03 -5.14 2.40
CA GLU A 135 -6.28 -4.53 1.29
C GLU A 135 -6.13 -3.01 1.52
N VAL A 136 -5.01 -2.41 1.08
CA VAL A 136 -4.71 -0.99 1.32
C VAL A 136 -5.81 -0.08 0.75
N MET A 137 -6.34 -0.40 -0.43
CA MET A 137 -7.37 0.35 -1.14
C MET A 137 -8.73 0.25 -0.45
N ASP A 138 -8.98 -0.83 0.31
CA ASP A 138 -10.24 -1.08 1.01
C ASP A 138 -10.23 -0.54 2.45
N LEU A 139 -9.12 0.00 2.95
CA LEU A 139 -8.97 0.46 4.34
C LEU A 139 -10.04 1.46 4.76
N GLU A 140 -10.28 2.48 3.93
CA GLU A 140 -11.26 3.52 4.25
C GLU A 140 -12.69 2.99 4.25
N ASP A 141 -13.00 2.10 3.31
CA ASP A 141 -14.33 1.51 3.21
C ASP A 141 -14.59 0.48 4.32
N ALA A 142 -13.57 -0.27 4.72
CA ALA A 142 -13.61 -1.16 5.87
C ALA A 142 -13.85 -0.38 7.18
N VAL A 143 -13.17 0.75 7.38
CA VAL A 143 -13.41 1.64 8.54
C VAL A 143 -14.83 2.19 8.51
N LYS A 144 -15.31 2.67 7.36
CA LYS A 144 -16.69 3.18 7.21
C LYS A 144 -17.73 2.08 7.45
N ALA A 145 -17.49 0.85 7.03
CA ALA A 145 -18.40 -0.28 7.30
C ALA A 145 -18.59 -0.51 8.81
N LEU A 146 -17.52 -0.37 9.60
CA LEU A 146 -17.59 -0.44 11.06
C LEU A 146 -18.31 0.78 11.67
N TRP A 147 -18.08 1.97 11.12
CA TRP A 147 -18.78 3.17 11.56
C TRP A 147 -20.30 3.08 11.31
N LYS A 148 -20.75 2.40 10.24
CA LYS A 148 -22.19 2.18 9.96
C LYS A 148 -22.90 1.38 11.05
N ILE A 149 -22.18 0.51 11.76
CA ILE A 149 -22.69 -0.24 12.92
C ILE A 149 -22.33 0.40 14.26
N ASN A 150 -21.90 1.67 14.23
CA ASN A 150 -21.53 2.49 15.39
C ASN A 150 -20.33 1.94 16.18
N ILE A 151 -19.37 1.28 15.50
CA ILE A 151 -18.11 0.83 16.08
C ILE A 151 -17.00 1.81 15.68
N TYR A 152 -16.32 2.43 16.63
CA TYR A 152 -15.18 3.28 16.36
C TYR A 152 -13.98 2.46 15.86
N ALA A 153 -13.39 2.88 14.75
CA ALA A 153 -12.29 2.20 14.09
C ALA A 153 -11.31 3.19 13.47
N GLU A 154 -10.02 2.87 13.49
CA GLU A 154 -8.95 3.67 12.88
C GLU A 154 -8.16 2.83 11.86
N SER A 155 -7.82 3.41 10.71
CA SER A 155 -6.90 2.81 9.74
C SER A 155 -5.45 2.89 10.22
N GLY A 156 -4.66 1.85 9.97
CA GLY A 156 -3.24 1.84 10.27
C GLY A 156 -2.41 0.93 9.37
N MET A 157 -1.09 1.00 9.55
CA MET A 157 -0.13 0.10 8.88
C MET A 157 0.61 -0.72 9.93
N GLY A 158 0.38 -2.03 9.94
CA GLY A 158 1.07 -2.99 10.79
C GLY A 158 2.33 -3.56 10.13
N CYS A 159 3.09 -4.34 10.88
CA CYS A 159 4.32 -4.99 10.38
C CYS A 159 4.08 -5.92 9.18
N THR A 160 2.86 -6.45 9.04
CA THR A 160 2.45 -7.41 8.01
C THR A 160 1.55 -6.81 6.92
N GLY A 161 1.26 -5.51 6.97
CA GLY A 161 0.39 -4.85 5.99
C GLY A 161 -0.67 -3.94 6.64
N PRO A 162 -1.68 -3.52 5.86
CA PRO A 162 -2.80 -2.72 6.35
C PRO A 162 -3.53 -3.39 7.51
N ILE A 163 -3.93 -2.58 8.47
CA ILE A 163 -4.71 -3.01 9.64
C ILE A 163 -5.83 -2.02 9.92
N VAL A 164 -6.94 -2.53 10.44
CA VAL A 164 -7.98 -1.72 11.08
C VAL A 164 -7.89 -1.93 12.58
N ARG A 165 -7.86 -0.84 13.34
CA ARG A 165 -7.75 -0.87 14.80
C ARG A 165 -9.11 -0.59 15.43
N VAL A 166 -9.51 -1.41 16.39
CA VAL A 166 -10.79 -1.33 17.11
C VAL A 166 -10.57 -1.54 18.61
N SER A 167 -11.57 -1.26 19.44
CA SER A 167 -11.53 -1.62 20.86
C SER A 167 -11.68 -3.14 21.04
N ASP A 168 -11.04 -3.73 22.06
CA ASP A 168 -11.12 -5.18 22.33
C ASP A 168 -12.56 -5.68 22.48
N ALA A 169 -13.44 -4.85 23.06
CA ALA A 169 -14.85 -5.16 23.25
C ALA A 169 -15.61 -5.33 21.92
N ASN A 170 -15.15 -4.66 20.86
CA ASN A 170 -15.79 -4.66 19.55
C ASN A 170 -15.10 -5.57 18.53
N LEU A 171 -13.98 -6.20 18.88
CA LEU A 171 -13.18 -7.04 17.98
C LEU A 171 -13.99 -8.13 17.28
N ALA A 172 -14.73 -8.94 18.04
CA ALA A 172 -15.49 -10.06 17.48
C ALA A 172 -16.59 -9.60 16.50
N LYS A 173 -17.28 -8.49 16.82
CA LYS A 173 -18.32 -7.91 15.97
C LYS A 173 -17.72 -7.27 14.72
N ALA A 174 -16.58 -6.59 14.88
CA ALA A 174 -15.87 -5.96 13.78
C ALA A 174 -15.33 -7.00 12.78
N GLU A 175 -14.74 -8.10 13.26
CA GLU A 175 -14.30 -9.20 12.39
C GLU A 175 -15.46 -9.84 11.64
N GLU A 176 -16.59 -10.06 12.31
CA GLU A 176 -17.78 -10.65 11.67
C GLU A 176 -18.33 -9.74 10.56
N GLU A 177 -18.41 -8.43 10.82
CA GLU A 177 -18.90 -7.46 9.83
C GLU A 177 -17.95 -7.33 8.65
N LEU A 178 -16.64 -7.21 8.91
CA LEU A 178 -15.65 -7.09 7.84
C LEU A 178 -15.56 -8.38 7.00
N LYS A 179 -15.78 -9.56 7.59
CA LYS A 179 -15.91 -10.82 6.85
C LYS A 179 -17.16 -10.86 5.99
N LYS A 180 -18.31 -10.41 6.51
CA LYS A 180 -19.56 -10.32 5.74
C LYS A 180 -19.44 -9.33 4.57
N ALA A 181 -18.76 -8.22 4.79
CA ALA A 181 -18.49 -7.21 3.78
C ALA A 181 -17.41 -7.63 2.76
N GLY A 182 -16.69 -8.72 3.03
CA GLY A 182 -15.68 -9.29 2.13
C GLY A 182 -14.31 -8.62 2.22
N TYR A 183 -14.05 -7.81 3.25
CA TYR A 183 -12.77 -7.12 3.45
C TYR A 183 -11.71 -7.99 4.13
N VAL A 184 -12.11 -9.08 4.78
CA VAL A 184 -11.21 -10.06 5.41
C VAL A 184 -11.79 -11.46 5.21
N SER A 185 -10.91 -12.45 5.07
CA SER A 185 -11.25 -13.88 4.97
C SER A 185 -11.29 -14.58 6.32
#